data_AF-A0A2S9FYA1-F1
#
_entry.id   AF-A0A2S9FYA1-F1
#
_cell.length_a   1.000
_cell.length_b   1.000
_cell.length_c   1.000
_cell.angle_alpha   90.00
_cell.angle_beta   90.00
_cell.angle_gamma   90.00
#
_symmetry.space_group_name_H-M   'P 1'
#
loop_
_entity.id
_entity.type
_entity.pdbx_description
1 polymer ?
#
loop_
_entity_poly.entity_id
_entity_poly.type
_entity_poly.pdbx_seq_one_letter_code
_entity_poly.pdbx_strand_id
1 'polypeptide(L)' 'IEVGTRPVADVVMAAVVETARGMARPGDTVLLAPAGASFDQFPGYGHRGDAFAAAVRAAIG' A
#
# COMPACT_ATOMS: atom_id res chain seq x y z
N ILE A 1 4.85 -3.55 -14.51
CA ILE A 1 4.75 -5.01 -14.39
C ILE A 1 3.38 -5.31 -13.80
N GLU A 2 2.66 -6.29 -14.33
CA GLU A 2 1.31 -6.68 -13.90
C GLU A 2 1.34 -8.05 -13.22
N VAL A 3 0.42 -8.29 -12.30
CA VAL A 3 0.12 -9.61 -11.72
C VAL A 3 -1.31 -9.95 -12.12
N GLY A 4 -1.46 -10.84 -13.10
CA GLY A 4 -2.74 -11.01 -13.80
C GLY A 4 -3.12 -9.73 -14.53
N THR A 5 -4.30 -9.18 -14.24
CA THR A 5 -4.82 -7.94 -14.84
C THR A 5 -4.58 -6.69 -13.99
N ARG A 6 -3.91 -6.82 -12.84
CA ARG A 6 -3.71 -5.71 -11.90
C ARG A 6 -2.25 -5.22 -11.90
N PRO A 7 -2.02 -3.90 -11.76
CA PRO A 7 -0.67 -3.38 -11.54
C PRO A 7 -0.01 -4.02 -10.30
N VAL A 8 1.28 -4.35 -10.40
CA VAL A 8 2.06 -4.87 -9.26
C VAL A 8 1.96 -3.95 -8.04
N ALA A 9 2.01 -2.63 -8.26
CA ALA A 9 1.89 -1.62 -7.21
C ALA A 9 0.63 -1.81 -6.35
N ASP A 10 -0.52 -2.04 -7.01
CA ASP A 10 -1.81 -2.21 -6.34
C ASP A 10 -1.86 -3.53 -5.56
N VAL A 11 -1.32 -4.61 -6.15
CA VAL A 11 -1.28 -5.93 -5.51
C VAL A 11 -0.42 -5.90 -4.25
N VAL A 12 0.77 -5.32 -4.36
CA VAL A 12 1.71 -5.18 -3.22
C VAL A 12 1.08 -4.33 -2.13
N MET A 13 0.50 -3.18 -2.49
CA MET A 13 -0.02 -2.27 -1.48
C MET A 13 -1.28 -2.78 -0.80
N ALA A 14 -2.13 -3.53 -1.50
CA ALA A 14 -3.25 -4.25 -0.90
C ALA A 14 -2.77 -5.25 0.17
N ALA A 15 -1.71 -6.02 -0.13
CA ALA A 15 -1.15 -6.96 0.83
C ALA A 15 -0.53 -6.26 2.05
N VAL A 16 0.16 -5.12 1.85
CA VAL A 16 0.73 -4.31 2.93
C VAL A 16 -0.37 -3.80 3.86
N VAL A 17 -1.44 -3.22 3.31
CA VAL A 17 -2.54 -2.66 4.10
C VAL A 17 -3.30 -3.74 4.85
N GLU A 18 -3.60 -4.88 4.22
CA GLU A 18 -4.30 -5.98 4.89
C GLU A 18 -3.47 -6.53 6.05
N THR A 19 -2.16 -6.69 5.85
CA THR A 19 -1.25 -7.14 6.90
C THR A 19 -1.22 -6.16 8.07
N ALA A 20 -1.08 -4.86 7.79
CA ALA A 20 -1.07 -3.83 8.83
C ALA A 20 -2.40 -3.76 9.59
N ARG A 21 -3.53 -3.88 8.89
CA ARG A 21 -4.87 -3.92 9.48
C ARG A 21 -5.04 -5.11 10.44
N GLY A 22 -4.52 -6.28 10.09
CA GLY A 22 -4.55 -7.45 10.97
C GLY A 22 -3.69 -7.33 12.23
N MET A 23 -2.70 -6.43 12.24
CA MET A 23 -1.83 -6.17 13.39
C MET A 23 -2.32 -5.02 14.28
N ALA A 24 -2.98 -4.02 13.69
CA ALA A 24 -3.40 -2.80 14.38
C ALA A 24 -4.61 -3.04 15.31
N ARG A 25 -4.68 -2.26 16.39
CA ARG A 25 -5.79 -2.22 17.35
C ARG A 25 -6.46 -0.83 17.33
N PRO A 26 -7.69 -0.71 17.86
CA PRO A 26 -8.32 0.60 18.05
C PRO A 26 -7.41 1.54 18.85
N GLY A 27 -7.13 2.73 18.29
CA GLY A 27 -6.22 3.72 18.85
C GLY A 27 -4.81 3.71 18.25
N ASP A 28 -4.42 2.65 17.54
CA ASP A 28 -3.13 2.61 16.85
C ASP A 28 -3.13 3.49 15.58
N THR A 29 -1.94 3.97 15.21
CA THR A 29 -1.71 4.65 13.93
C THR A 29 -0.86 3.78 13.02
N VAL A 30 -1.33 3.55 11.80
CA VAL A 30 -0.54 2.91 10.73
C VAL A 30 0.06 4.00 9.85
N LEU A 31 1.40 4.04 9.79
CA LEU A 31 2.15 5.03 9.01
C LEU A 31 2.92 4.35 7.87
N LEU A 32 2.73 4.84 6.64
CA LEU A 32 3.60 4.51 5.52
C LEU A 32 4.88 5.36 5.60
N ALA A 33 5.97 4.78 6.15
CA ALA A 33 7.28 5.44 6.28
C ALA A 33 8.43 4.63 5.64
N PRO A 34 8.43 4.42 4.31
CA PRO A 34 9.50 3.69 3.62
C PRO A 34 10.79 4.51 3.58
N ALA A 35 11.88 3.94 4.11
CA ALA A 35 13.22 4.56 4.08
C ALA A 35 13.88 4.52 2.70
N GLY A 36 13.35 3.73 1.76
CA GLY A 36 13.93 3.50 0.43
C GLY A 36 13.23 4.26 -0.71
N ALA A 37 13.95 4.39 -1.82
CA ALA A 37 13.40 4.85 -3.10
C ALA A 37 12.22 3.95 -3.54
N SER A 38 11.41 4.43 -4.48
CA SER A 38 10.16 3.77 -4.88
C SER A 38 10.20 3.11 -6.26
N PHE A 39 11.27 3.32 -7.02
CA PHE A 39 11.36 3.02 -8.44
C PHE A 39 11.45 1.53 -8.77
N ASP A 40 11.65 0.67 -7.77
CA ASP A 40 11.68 -0.78 -7.90
C ASP A 40 10.29 -1.38 -8.10
N GLN A 41 9.27 -0.80 -7.46
CA GLN A 41 7.89 -1.33 -7.44
C GLN A 41 6.84 -0.32 -7.92
N PHE A 42 7.18 0.97 -7.94
CA PHE A 42 6.28 2.07 -8.24
C PHE A 42 6.94 3.04 -9.24
N PRO A 43 6.16 3.74 -10.08
CA PRO A 43 6.69 4.81 -10.94
C PRO A 43 7.31 5.98 -10.17
N GLY A 44 6.97 6.15 -8.89
CA GLY A 44 7.52 7.18 -8.03
C GLY A 44 6.86 7.21 -6.65
N TYR A 45 7.37 8.10 -5.77
CA TYR A 45 6.93 8.15 -4.38
C TYR A 45 5.49 8.63 -4.24
N GLY A 46 5.05 9.54 -5.13
CA GLY A 46 3.66 10.00 -5.19
C GLY A 46 2.71 8.85 -5.50
N HIS A 47 3.02 8.07 -6.53
CA HIS A 47 2.24 6.88 -6.88
C HIS A 47 2.22 5.83 -5.76
N ARG A 48 3.34 5.64 -5.03
CA ARG A 48 3.37 4.77 -3.84
C ARG A 48 2.43 5.26 -2.74
N GLY A 49 2.37 6.57 -2.49
CA GLY A 49 1.44 7.17 -1.54
C GLY A 49 -0.03 7.04 -1.99
N ASP A 50 -0.30 7.28 -3.26
CA ASP A 50 -1.64 7.16 -3.84
C ASP A 50 -2.16 5.72 -3.75
N ALA A 51 -1.31 4.74 -4.07
CA ALA A 51 -1.62 3.31 -3.95
C ALA A 51 -1.96 2.94 -2.49
N PHE A 52 -1.23 3.48 -1.51
CA PHE A 52 -1.51 3.23 -0.09
C PHE A 52 -2.86 3.83 0.32
N ALA A 53 -3.13 5.07 -0.05
CA ALA A 53 -4.40 5.71 0.25
C ALA A 53 -5.58 4.98 -0.41
N ALA A 54 -5.41 4.49 -1.64
CA ALA A 54 -6.41 3.69 -2.34
C ALA A 54 -6.66 2.35 -1.64
N ALA A 55 -5.60 1.62 -1.29
CA ALA A 55 -5.70 0.35 -0.57
C ALA A 55 -6.36 0.51 0.81
N VAL A 56 -6.02 1.56 1.57
CA VAL A 56 -6.67 1.87 2.85
C VAL A 56 -8.16 2.12 2.66
N ARG A 57 -8.56 2.97 1.70
CA ARG A 57 -9.98 3.22 1.40
C ARG A 57 -10.73 1.94 1.05
N ALA A 58 -10.13 1.05 0.28
CA ALA A 58 -10.72 -0.23 -0.08
C ALA A 58 -10.84 -1.20 1.10
N ALA A 59 -9.96 -1.10 2.11
CA ALA A 59 -9.95 -1.99 3.28
C ALA A 59 -10.86 -1.54 4.44
N ILE A 60 -11.27 -0.26 4.44
CA ILE A 60 -12.16 0.32 5.47
C ILE A 60 -13.57 0.64 4.96
N GLY A 61 -13.78 0.65 3.64
CA GLY A 61 -15.11 0.72 3.02
C GLY A 61 -15.79 -0.64 3.06
#